data_AF-A0A7Y4RJX2-F1
#
_entry.id   AF-A0A7Y4RJX2-F1
#
_cell.length_a   1.000
_cell.length_b   1.000
_cell.length_c   1.000
_cell.angle_alpha   90.00
_cell.angle_beta   90.00
_cell.angle_gamma   90.00
#
_symmetry.space_group_name_H-M   'P 1'
#
loop_
_entity.id
_entity.type
_entity.pdbx_description
1 polymer ?
#
loop_
_entity_poly.entity_id
_entity_poly.type
_entity_poly.pdbx_seq_one_letter_code
_entity_poly.pdbx_strand_id
1 'polypeptide(L)'
;MTGPELDRVPPNPPAADPVRVVAGALGFGLLLGVGCQAVVTWWVRRLIDGAPPTPTPDFNSPAATVLVAGTIGGILLAALATWFLLTPIRNVWRQGMLSIVAGFGSFALSVVVITLLPFYRLYGPPALLVLAGVAVLACTMLGLRLSRTRAA
;
A
#
# COMPACT_ATOMS: atom_id res chain seq x y z
N MET A 1 -17.52 2.63 -59.08
CA MET A 1 -16.39 2.98 -58.19
C MET A 1 -16.91 2.94 -56.76
N THR A 2 -16.99 1.74 -56.19
CA THR A 2 -17.53 1.46 -54.84
C THR A 2 -16.40 0.79 -54.08
N GLY A 3 -15.72 1.55 -53.21
CA GLY A 3 -14.51 1.11 -52.52
C GLY A 3 -14.82 0.15 -51.37
N PRO A 4 -14.33 -1.11 -51.38
CA PRO A 4 -14.50 -2.06 -50.28
C PRO A 4 -13.34 -1.96 -49.26
N GLU A 5 -12.83 -0.76 -48.99
CA GLU A 5 -11.58 -0.58 -48.23
C GLU A 5 -11.80 -0.03 -46.80
N LEU A 6 -13.03 0.37 -46.45
CA LEU A 6 -13.37 0.91 -45.12
C LEU A 6 -13.62 -0.15 -44.04
N ASP A 7 -13.56 -1.44 -44.36
CA ASP A 7 -13.92 -2.54 -43.43
C ASP A 7 -12.71 -3.24 -42.78
N ARG A 8 -11.49 -2.77 -43.02
CA ARG A 8 -10.28 -3.30 -42.37
C ARG A 8 -9.80 -2.39 -41.24
N VAL A 9 -10.68 -2.09 -40.29
CA VAL A 9 -10.17 -1.72 -38.96
C VAL A 9 -9.79 -3.06 -38.30
N PRO A 10 -8.49 -3.40 -38.17
CA PRO A 10 -8.11 -4.59 -37.44
C PRO A 10 -8.75 -4.51 -36.05
N PRO A 11 -9.31 -5.62 -35.53
CA PRO A 11 -9.91 -5.62 -34.21
C PRO A 11 -8.87 -5.06 -33.24
N ASN A 12 -9.20 -3.97 -32.56
CA ASN A 12 -8.33 -3.41 -31.54
C ASN A 12 -7.98 -4.57 -30.58
N PRO A 13 -6.69 -4.82 -30.30
CA PRO A 13 -6.32 -5.84 -29.33
C PRO A 13 -7.10 -5.57 -28.04
N PRO A 14 -7.58 -6.61 -27.34
CA PRO A 14 -8.41 -6.43 -26.16
C PRO A 14 -7.66 -5.54 -25.17
N ALA A 15 -8.15 -4.30 -25.02
CA ALA A 15 -7.54 -3.35 -24.12
C ALA A 15 -7.57 -3.94 -22.71
N ALA A 16 -6.42 -3.95 -22.03
CA ALA A 16 -6.33 -4.44 -20.65
C ALA A 16 -7.42 -3.75 -19.81
N ASP A 17 -8.21 -4.54 -19.08
CA ASP A 17 -9.32 -4.04 -18.27
C ASP A 17 -8.80 -3.01 -17.25
N PRO A 18 -9.11 -1.71 -17.44
CA PRO A 18 -8.52 -0.64 -16.63
C PRO A 18 -8.97 -0.74 -15.17
N VAL A 19 -10.14 -1.32 -14.90
CA VAL A 19 -10.66 -1.49 -13.54
C VAL A 19 -9.81 -2.49 -12.76
N ARG A 20 -9.40 -3.59 -13.40
CA ARG A 20 -8.53 -4.61 -12.75
C ARG A 20 -7.15 -4.06 -12.42
N VAL A 21 -6.57 -3.25 -13.31
CA VAL A 21 -5.27 -2.61 -13.07
C VAL A 21 -5.34 -1.64 -11.89
N VAL A 22 -6.37 -0.79 -11.85
CA VAL A 22 -6.57 0.17 -10.76
C VAL A 22 -6.83 -0.56 -9.43
N ALA A 23 -7.71 -1.56 -9.41
CA ALA A 23 -8.01 -2.33 -8.21
C ALA A 23 -6.78 -3.05 -7.67
N GLY A 24 -5.97 -3.66 -8.54
CA GLY A 24 -4.73 -4.32 -8.14
C GLY A 24 -3.66 -3.34 -7.62
N ALA A 25 -3.49 -2.20 -8.27
CA ALA A 25 -2.54 -1.16 -7.84
C ALA A 25 -2.92 -0.57 -6.48
N LEU A 26 -4.21 -0.26 -6.27
CA LEU A 26 -4.72 0.23 -4.99
C LEU A 26 -4.56 -0.83 -3.90
N GLY A 27 -4.96 -2.08 -4.16
CA GLY A 27 -4.80 -3.18 -3.21
C GLY A 27 -3.34 -3.38 -2.80
N PHE A 28 -2.41 -3.31 -3.75
CA PHE A 28 -0.98 -3.39 -3.49
C PHE A 28 -0.49 -2.24 -2.61
N GLY A 29 -0.83 -0.99 -2.95
CA GLY A 29 -0.43 0.19 -2.20
C GLY A 29 -0.96 0.18 -0.76
N LEU A 30 -2.23 -0.18 -0.59
CA LEU A 30 -2.87 -0.30 0.72
C LEU A 30 -2.16 -1.33 1.60
N LEU A 31 -1.92 -2.54 1.07
CA LEU A 31 -1.25 -3.61 1.82
C LEU A 31 0.20 -3.25 2.15
N LEU A 32 0.92 -2.63 1.22
CA LEU A 32 2.30 -2.20 1.45
C LEU A 32 2.36 -1.18 2.59
N GLY A 33 1.50 -0.17 2.55
CA GLY A 33 1.43 0.84 3.61
C GLY A 33 1.07 0.23 4.95
N VAL A 34 0.06 -0.65 5.01
CA VAL A 34 -0.31 -1.36 6.27
C VAL A 34 0.87 -2.19 6.80
N GLY A 35 1.59 -2.90 5.94
CA GLY A 35 2.80 -3.65 6.32
C GLY A 35 3.88 -2.75 6.91
N CYS A 36 4.18 -1.61 6.27
CA CYS A 36 5.12 -0.63 6.78
C CYS A 36 4.69 -0.06 8.14
N GLN A 37 3.42 0.32 8.29
CA GLN A 37 2.90 0.84 9.56
C GLN A 37 2.96 -0.20 10.68
N ALA A 38 2.71 -1.48 10.37
CA ALA A 38 2.85 -2.57 11.33
C ALA A 38 4.29 -2.72 11.83
N VAL A 39 5.28 -2.62 10.94
CA VAL A 39 6.71 -2.63 11.30
C VAL A 39 7.09 -1.42 12.15
N VAL A 40 6.63 -0.21 11.79
CA VAL A 40 6.87 1.01 12.56
C VAL A 40 6.28 0.88 13.96
N THR A 41 5.04 0.41 14.07
CA THR A 41 4.36 0.19 15.36
C THR A 41 5.11 -0.83 16.22
N TRP A 42 5.60 -1.91 15.61
CA TRP A 42 6.40 -2.91 16.30
C TRP A 42 7.73 -2.32 16.82
N TRP A 43 8.41 -1.53 15.99
CA TRP A 43 9.67 -0.88 16.37
C TRP A 43 9.49 0.13 17.51
N VAL A 44 8.44 0.95 17.44
CA VAL A 44 8.08 1.92 18.48
C VAL A 44 7.81 1.21 19.81
N ARG A 45 7.09 0.08 19.80
CA ARG A 45 6.87 -0.73 21.01
C ARG A 45 8.17 -1.25 21.59
N ARG A 46 9.08 -1.76 20.76
CA ARG A 46 10.42 -2.21 21.22
C ARG A 46 11.22 -1.09 21.88
N LEU A 47 11.10 0.15 21.39
CA LEU A 47 11.75 1.31 22.00
C LEU A 47 11.11 1.70 23.34
N ILE A 48 9.78 1.60 23.45
CA ILE A 48 9.05 1.92 24.69
C ILE A 48 9.32 0.86 25.77
N ASP A 49 9.32 -0.43 25.43
CA ASP A 49 9.54 -1.53 26.37
C ASP A 49 10.95 -1.48 27.02
N GLY A 50 11.92 -0.85 26.36
CA GLY A 50 13.28 -0.65 26.87
C GLY A 50 13.51 0.67 27.62
N ALA A 51 12.51 1.55 27.69
CA ALA A 51 12.64 2.88 28.27
C ALA A 51 12.07 2.95 29.70
N PRO A 52 12.63 3.81 30.58
CA PRO A 52 12.02 4.07 31.89
C PRO A 52 10.62 4.69 31.76
N PRO A 53 9.68 4.34 32.66
CA PRO A 53 8.34 4.93 32.65
C PRO A 53 8.45 6.44 32.89
N THR A 54 7.96 7.22 31.93
CA THR A 54 8.01 8.68 31.97
C THR A 54 6.58 9.21 32.13
N PRO A 55 6.28 10.08 33.11
CA PRO A 55 4.92 10.55 33.38
C PRO A 55 4.41 11.60 32.37
N THR A 56 5.30 12.15 31.54
CA THR A 56 4.96 13.20 30.57
C THR A 56 5.23 12.73 29.14
N PRO A 57 4.34 13.06 28.17
CA PRO A 57 4.61 12.81 26.75
C PRO A 57 5.84 13.59 26.29
N ASP A 58 6.85 12.88 25.76
CA ASP A 58 8.06 13.48 25.18
C ASP A 58 8.09 13.27 23.66
N PHE A 59 7.91 14.37 22.92
CA PHE A 59 7.94 14.40 21.46
C PHE A 59 9.36 14.35 20.87
N ASN A 60 10.39 14.59 21.68
CA ASN A 60 11.79 14.46 21.28
C ASN A 60 12.33 13.04 21.52
N SER A 61 11.50 12.14 22.05
CA SER A 61 11.88 10.75 22.26
C SER A 61 12.15 10.02 20.93
N PRO A 62 13.12 9.08 20.89
CA PRO A 62 13.39 8.28 19.69
C PRO A 62 12.15 7.55 19.16
N ALA A 63 11.26 7.11 20.06
CA ALA A 63 10.00 6.47 19.72
C ALA A 63 9.06 7.41 18.95
N ALA A 64 8.92 8.67 19.39
CA ALA A 64 8.11 9.67 18.68
C ALA A 64 8.69 9.99 17.30
N THR A 65 10.00 10.18 17.18
CA THR A 65 10.66 10.44 15.89
C THR A 65 10.45 9.28 14.92
N VAL A 66 10.65 8.02 15.35
CA VAL A 66 10.45 6.85 14.50
C VAL A 66 8.98 6.69 14.12
N LEU A 67 8.04 6.95 15.03
CA LEU A 67 6.62 6.89 14.72
C LEU A 67 6.26 7.89 13.62
N VAL A 68 6.65 9.15 13.76
CA VAL A 68 6.32 10.20 12.78
C VAL A 68 7.02 9.95 11.45
N ALA A 69 8.34 9.75 11.46
CA ALA A 69 9.12 9.53 10.25
C ALA A 69 8.72 8.23 9.53
N GLY A 70 8.48 7.16 10.30
CA GLY A 70 8.03 5.88 9.77
C GLY A 70 6.61 5.94 9.20
N THR A 71 5.71 6.68 9.84
CA THR A 71 4.34 6.85 9.33
C THR A 71 4.34 7.59 8.01
N ILE A 72 5.06 8.72 7.93
CA ILE A 72 5.21 9.51 6.71
C ILE A 72 5.89 8.67 5.62
N GLY A 73 6.97 7.97 5.96
CA GLY A 73 7.68 7.09 5.04
C GLY A 73 6.79 5.98 4.47
N GLY A 74 5.96 5.34 5.30
CA GLY A 74 5.02 4.32 4.87
C GLY A 74 3.94 4.85 3.91
N ILE A 75 3.39 6.03 4.19
CA ILE A 75 2.40 6.70 3.31
C ILE A 75 3.02 7.02 1.96
N LEU A 76 4.23 7.61 1.96
CA LEU A 76 4.95 7.97 0.74
C LEU A 76 5.32 6.73 -0.07
N LEU A 77 5.79 5.66 0.57
CA LEU A 77 6.08 4.38 -0.10
C LEU A 77 4.84 3.77 -0.75
N ALA A 78 3.70 3.76 -0.04
CA ALA A 78 2.43 3.28 -0.59
C ALA A 78 1.98 4.11 -1.81
N ALA A 79 2.05 5.44 -1.70
CA ALA A 79 1.68 6.35 -2.79
C ALA A 79 2.61 6.19 -4.00
N LEU A 80 3.92 6.17 -3.80
CA LEU A 80 4.91 6.00 -4.87
C LEU A 80 4.79 4.63 -5.55
N ALA A 81 4.64 3.56 -4.78
CA ALA A 81 4.50 2.23 -5.36
C ALA A 81 3.22 2.11 -6.19
N THR A 82 2.11 2.69 -5.71
CA THR A 82 0.85 2.77 -6.46
C THR A 82 1.03 3.60 -7.72
N TRP A 83 1.74 4.73 -7.64
CA TRP A 83 2.06 5.57 -8.78
C TRP A 83 2.80 4.78 -9.87
N PHE A 84 3.85 4.03 -9.53
CA PHE A 84 4.59 3.21 -10.50
C PHE A 84 3.73 2.10 -11.11
N LEU A 85 2.80 1.51 -10.34
CA LEU A 85 1.85 0.52 -10.85
C LEU A 85 0.77 1.12 -11.76
N LEU A 86 0.44 2.40 -11.62
CA LEU A 86 -0.53 3.11 -12.44
C LEU A 86 0.08 3.76 -13.69
N THR A 87 1.39 3.61 -13.94
CA THR A 87 2.08 4.11 -15.16
C THR A 87 1.41 3.79 -16.51
N PRO A 88 0.64 2.70 -16.71
CA PRO A 88 -0.08 2.47 -17.96
C PRO A 88 -1.22 3.47 -18.24
N ILE A 89 -1.66 4.23 -17.24
CA ILE A 89 -2.75 5.20 -17.39
C ILE A 89 -2.17 6.49 -17.96
N ARG A 90 -2.50 6.83 -19.22
CA ARG A 90 -2.02 8.04 -19.92
C ARG A 90 -2.33 9.37 -19.21
N ASN A 91 -3.31 9.42 -18.31
CA ASN A 91 -3.72 10.63 -17.62
C ASN A 91 -3.05 10.78 -16.24
N VAL A 92 -2.01 11.60 -16.17
CA VAL A 92 -1.21 11.89 -14.96
C VAL A 92 -2.05 12.46 -13.82
N TRP A 93 -3.09 13.25 -14.11
CA TRP A 93 -3.98 13.79 -13.08
C TRP A 93 -4.74 12.68 -12.34
N ARG A 94 -5.26 11.68 -13.08
CA ARG A 94 -5.94 10.52 -12.50
C ARG A 94 -4.98 9.64 -11.71
N GLN A 95 -3.77 9.44 -12.22
CA GLN A 95 -2.71 8.70 -11.54
C GLN A 95 -2.36 9.35 -10.19
N GLY A 96 -2.25 10.68 -10.15
CA GLY A 96 -2.00 11.43 -8.93
C GLY A 96 -3.11 11.27 -7.90
N MET A 97 -4.37 11.50 -8.28
CA MET A 97 -5.51 11.32 -7.38
C MET A 97 -5.54 9.92 -6.77
N LEU A 98 -5.34 8.88 -7.57
CA LEU A 98 -5.35 7.49 -7.09
C LEU A 98 -4.16 7.17 -6.18
N SER A 99 -2.97 7.71 -6.44
CA SER A 99 -1.81 7.53 -5.56
C SER A 99 -1.99 8.17 -4.18
N ILE A 100 -2.61 9.35 -4.13
CA ILE A 100 -2.93 10.05 -2.88
C ILE A 100 -3.96 9.24 -2.09
N VAL A 101 -5.02 8.76 -2.75
CA VAL A 101 -6.04 7.90 -2.12
C VAL A 101 -5.42 6.60 -1.59
N ALA A 102 -4.47 6.00 -2.30
CA ALA A 102 -3.76 4.81 -1.82
C ALA A 102 -2.89 5.11 -0.59
N GLY A 103 -2.15 6.23 -0.60
CA GLY A 103 -1.33 6.66 0.54
C GLY A 103 -2.17 6.87 1.79
N PHE A 104 -3.18 7.75 1.74
CA PHE A 104 -4.06 8.00 2.88
C PHE A 104 -4.93 6.80 3.25
N GLY A 105 -5.41 6.06 2.26
CA GLY A 105 -6.17 4.84 2.47
C GLY A 105 -5.36 3.78 3.23
N SER A 106 -4.05 3.68 2.97
CA SER A 106 -3.18 2.72 3.67
C SER A 106 -3.04 3.07 5.15
N PHE A 107 -2.95 4.37 5.46
CA PHE A 107 -2.92 4.86 6.83
C PHE A 107 -4.24 4.61 7.55
N ALA A 108 -5.37 5.01 6.93
CA ALA A 108 -6.69 4.79 7.50
C ALA A 108 -6.97 3.30 7.74
N LEU A 109 -6.64 2.45 6.75
CA LEU A 109 -6.77 1.00 6.87
C LEU A 109 -5.88 0.45 7.97
N SER A 110 -4.65 0.94 8.10
CA SER A 110 -3.74 0.53 9.18
C SER A 110 -4.29 0.86 10.56
N VAL A 111 -4.86 2.06 10.76
CA VAL A 111 -5.48 2.44 12.03
C VAL A 111 -6.63 1.49 12.35
N VAL A 112 -7.50 1.20 11.39
CA VAL A 112 -8.63 0.28 11.55
C VAL A 112 -8.12 -1.13 11.88
N VAL A 113 -7.21 -1.68 11.08
CA VAL A 113 -6.69 -3.05 11.25
C VAL A 113 -5.96 -3.19 12.58
N ILE A 114 -5.01 -2.30 12.90
CA ILE A 114 -4.21 -2.42 14.13
C ILE A 114 -5.06 -2.18 15.38
N THR A 115 -6.01 -1.23 15.34
CA THR A 115 -6.83 -0.88 16.51
C THR A 115 -7.96 -1.88 16.74
N LEU A 116 -8.59 -2.39 15.67
CA LEU A 116 -9.73 -3.29 15.80
C LEU A 116 -9.33 -4.77 15.91
N LEU A 117 -8.09 -5.19 15.61
CA LEU A 117 -7.74 -6.60 15.75
C LEU A 117 -7.75 -7.01 17.24
N PRO A 118 -8.71 -7.85 17.70
CA PRO A 118 -8.66 -8.42 19.05
C PRO A 118 -7.43 -9.33 19.22
N PHE A 119 -6.86 -9.77 18.10
CA PHE A 119 -5.63 -10.54 17.99
C PHE A 119 -4.44 -9.85 18.67
N TYR A 120 -4.39 -8.51 18.63
CA TYR A 120 -3.33 -7.76 19.30
C TYR A 120 -3.39 -7.91 20.84
N ARG A 121 -4.61 -8.02 21.39
CA ARG A 121 -4.81 -8.26 22.83
C ARG A 121 -4.48 -9.70 23.25
N LEU A 122 -4.62 -10.67 22.33
CA LEU A 122 -4.43 -12.09 22.62
C LEU A 122 -3.00 -12.59 22.39
N TYR A 123 -2.32 -12.12 21.34
CA TYR A 123 -1.01 -12.63 20.91
C TYR A 123 0.16 -11.66 21.16
N GLY A 124 -0.13 -10.44 21.63
CA GLY A 124 0.88 -9.46 22.01
C GLY A 124 1.72 -8.92 20.83
N PRO A 125 2.93 -8.40 21.10
CA PRO A 125 3.81 -7.76 20.12
C PRO A 125 4.15 -8.56 18.84
N PRO A 126 4.33 -9.90 18.84
CA PRO A 126 4.68 -10.63 17.62
C PRO A 126 3.56 -10.64 16.57
N ALA A 127 2.31 -10.36 16.95
CA ALA A 127 1.19 -10.29 16.01
C ALA A 127 1.41 -9.24 14.90
N LEU A 128 2.15 -8.15 15.19
CA LEU A 128 2.45 -7.10 14.20
C LEU A 128 3.41 -7.59 13.11
N LEU A 129 4.37 -8.45 13.46
CA LEU A 129 5.28 -9.04 12.49
C LEU A 129 4.58 -10.06 11.60
N VAL A 130 3.62 -10.83 12.15
CA VAL A 130 2.78 -11.73 11.36
C VAL A 130 1.93 -10.92 10.38
N LEU A 131 1.31 -9.82 10.82
CA LEU A 131 0.54 -8.93 9.94
C LEU A 131 1.41 -8.33 8.84
N ALA A 132 2.61 -7.84 9.18
CA ALA A 132 3.58 -7.34 8.20
C ALA A 132 3.99 -8.44 7.21
N GLY A 133 4.26 -9.65 7.68
CA GLY A 133 4.60 -10.80 6.84
C GLY A 133 3.46 -11.17 5.87
N VAL A 134 2.23 -11.23 6.35
CA VAL A 134 1.04 -11.49 5.52
C VAL A 134 0.84 -10.36 4.50
N ALA A 135 1.01 -9.11 4.89
CA ALA A 135 0.90 -7.96 4.01
C ALA A 135 1.97 -8.00 2.90
N VAL A 136 3.23 -8.29 3.23
CA VAL A 136 4.33 -8.46 2.26
C VAL A 136 4.04 -9.63 1.31
N LEU A 137 3.56 -10.75 1.83
CA LEU A 137 3.23 -11.92 1.02
C LEU A 137 2.10 -11.61 0.04
N ALA A 138 1.04 -10.94 0.51
CA ALA A 138 -0.08 -10.49 -0.31
C ALA A 138 0.35 -9.46 -1.37
N CYS A 139 1.20 -8.49 -1.00
CA CYS A 139 1.81 -7.54 -1.94
C CYS A 139 2.61 -8.27 -3.02
N THR A 140 3.47 -9.22 -2.64
CA THR A 140 4.30 -9.97 -3.57
C THR A 140 3.43 -10.77 -4.54
N MET A 141 2.39 -11.44 -4.05
CA MET A 141 1.44 -12.17 -4.90
C MET A 141 0.67 -11.24 -5.86
N LEU A 142 0.21 -10.07 -5.39
CA LEU A 142 -0.48 -9.10 -6.23
C LEU A 142 0.45 -8.50 -7.28
N GLY A 143 1.68 -8.17 -6.91
CA GLY A 143 2.71 -7.71 -7.83
C GLY A 143 3.00 -8.72 -8.93
N LEU A 144 3.17 -10.00 -8.57
CA LEU A 144 3.37 -11.11 -9.52
C LEU A 144 2.16 -11.34 -10.43
N ARG A 145 0.93 -11.16 -9.92
CA ARG A 145 -0.29 -11.24 -10.75
C ARG A 145 -0.35 -10.10 -11.75
N LEU A 146 -0.05 -8.88 -11.32
CA LEU A 146 -0.06 -7.69 -12.16
C LEU A 146 1.05 -7.72 -13.24
N SER A 147 2.23 -8.29 -12.92
CA SER A 147 3.29 -8.47 -13.91
C SER A 147 2.92 -9.51 -14.97
N ARG A 148 2.22 -10.60 -14.59
CA ARG A 148 1.74 -11.60 -15.54
C ARG A 148 0.68 -11.05 -16.49
N THR A 149 -0.24 -10.21 -15.99
CA THR A 149 -1.25 -9.56 -16.84
C THR A 149 -0.69 -8.49 -17.78
N ARG A 150 0.54 -8.01 -17.55
CA ARG A 150 1.23 -7.08 -18.45
C ARG A 150 2.04 -7.79 -19.55
N ALA A 151 2.34 -9.07 -19.38
CA ALA A 151 3.13 -9.87 -20.32
C ALA A 151 2.27 -10.70 -21.30
N ALA A 152 0.97 -10.80 -21.04
CA ALA A 152 -0.03 -11.43 -21.89
C ALA A 152 -0.80 -10.36 -22.68
#